data_AF-A0A9D6T4S4-F1
#
_entry.id   AF-A0A9D6T4S4-F1
#
_cell.length_a   1.000
_cell.length_b   1.000
_cell.length_c   1.000
_cell.angle_alpha   90.00
_cell.angle_beta   90.00
_cell.angle_gamma   90.00
#
_symmetry.space_group_name_H-M   'P 1'
#
loop_
_entity.id
_entity.type
_entity.pdbx_description
1 polymer ?
#
loop_
_entity_poly.entity_id
_entity_poly.type
_entity_poly.pdbx_seq_one_letter_code
_entity_poly.pdbx_strand_id
1 'polypeptide(L)'
;MAEKPKKTGEEERFEREFARRLDIFRHFVGECQSCQAMVSPHWQFCAACGTRLATQCPGCGNPLPPLGSRYCPHCGLEIPAEEGQPSPHKGE
;
A
#
# COMPACT_ATOMS: atom_id res chain seq x y z
N MET A 1 26.96 27.82 11.04
CA MET A 1 25.79 27.83 10.14
C MET A 1 26.29 27.29 8.80
N ALA A 2 26.00 26.04 8.45
CA ALA A 2 26.58 25.41 7.27
C ALA A 2 25.85 25.87 6.00
N GLU A 3 26.55 26.63 5.14
CA GLU A 3 26.08 26.98 3.81
C GLU A 3 25.94 25.70 2.98
N LYS A 4 24.71 25.39 2.54
CA LYS A 4 24.47 24.34 1.56
C LYS A 4 25.17 24.73 0.24
N PRO A 5 25.91 23.80 -0.41
CA PRO A 5 26.64 24.11 -1.63
C PRO A 5 25.68 24.50 -2.77
N LYS A 6 26.09 25.49 -3.57
CA LYS A 6 25.36 25.98 -4.75
C LYS A 6 25.43 24.91 -5.86
N LYS A 7 24.35 24.16 -6.06
CA LYS A 7 24.26 23.16 -7.14
C LYS A 7 24.15 23.83 -8.51
N THR A 8 24.67 23.18 -9.54
CA THR A 8 24.56 23.65 -10.92
C THR A 8 23.15 23.40 -11.47
N GLY A 9 22.72 24.19 -12.47
CA GLY A 9 21.36 24.10 -13.02
C GLY A 9 21.02 22.76 -13.71
N GLU A 10 22.03 21.97 -14.09
CA GLU A 10 21.85 20.63 -14.63
C GLU A 10 21.60 19.59 -13.53
N GLU A 11 22.33 19.67 -12.40
CA GLU A 11 22.09 18.81 -11.23
C GLU A 11 20.69 19.01 -10.65
N GLU A 12 20.23 20.27 -10.54
CA GLU A 12 18.88 20.56 -10.06
C GLU A 12 17.79 20.01 -10.99
N ARG A 13 18.04 19.97 -12.30
CA ARG A 13 17.09 19.41 -13.28
C ARG A 13 17.00 17.89 -13.11
N PHE A 14 18.14 17.23 -12.98
CA PHE A 14 18.22 15.79 -12.76
C PHE A 14 17.55 15.36 -11.44
N GLU A 15 17.80 16.09 -10.34
CA GLU A 15 17.15 15.80 -9.05
C GLU A 15 15.62 15.91 -9.11
N ARG A 16 15.09 16.92 -9.81
CA ARG A 16 13.64 17.08 -10.01
C ARG A 16 13.04 15.96 -10.83
N GLU A 17 13.73 15.51 -11.88
CA GLU A 17 13.27 14.41 -12.73
C GLU A 17 13.28 13.08 -11.96
N PHE A 18 14.35 12.81 -11.22
CA PHE A 18 14.46 11.61 -10.39
C PHE A 18 13.41 11.60 -9.28
N ALA A 19 13.19 12.72 -8.60
CA ALA A 19 12.15 12.86 -7.60
C ALA A 19 10.76 12.56 -8.18
N ARG A 20 10.45 13.10 -9.37
CA ARG A 20 9.19 12.76 -10.09
C ARG A 20 9.08 11.28 -10.37
N ARG A 21 10.17 10.64 -10.82
CA ARG A 21 10.15 9.22 -11.17
C ARG A 21 10.00 8.32 -9.95
N LEU A 22 10.63 8.68 -8.83
CA LEU A 22 10.45 8.00 -7.54
C LEU A 22 9.04 8.17 -6.98
N ASP A 23 8.44 9.36 -7.13
CA ASP A 23 7.06 9.61 -6.70
C ASP A 23 6.08 8.70 -7.44
N ILE A 24 6.23 8.59 -8.77
CA ILE A 24 5.48 7.64 -9.58
C ILE A 24 5.70 6.21 -9.07
N PHE A 25 6.96 5.78 -8.89
CA PHE A 25 7.25 4.44 -8.41
C PHE A 25 6.58 4.13 -7.06
N ARG A 26 6.65 5.06 -6.09
CA ARG A 26 5.99 4.94 -4.79
C ARG A 26 4.46 4.88 -4.89
N HIS A 27 3.88 5.48 -5.92
CA HIS A 27 2.44 5.40 -6.16
C HIS A 27 2.02 4.03 -6.71
N PHE A 28 2.90 3.36 -7.44
CA PHE A 28 2.61 2.08 -8.12
C PHE A 28 3.16 0.83 -7.40
N VAL A 29 4.10 0.99 -6.47
CA VAL A 29 4.71 -0.12 -5.72
C VAL A 29 4.64 0.19 -4.23
N GLY A 30 3.87 -0.63 -3.50
CA GLY A 30 3.74 -0.56 -2.05
C GLY A 30 4.33 -1.80 -1.37
N GLU A 31 4.46 -1.72 -0.06
CA GLU A 31 4.87 -2.84 0.80
C GLU A 31 3.74 -3.17 1.76
N CYS A 32 3.47 -4.45 1.97
CA CYS A 32 2.53 -4.87 3.01
C CYS A 32 3.08 -4.45 4.37
N GLN A 33 2.32 -3.68 5.15
CA GLN A 33 2.76 -3.23 6.47
C GLN A 33 2.84 -4.37 7.51
N SER A 34 2.25 -5.53 7.21
CA SER A 34 2.29 -6.70 8.10
C SER A 34 3.47 -7.62 7.84
N CYS A 35 3.89 -7.81 6.58
CA CYS A 35 4.93 -8.78 6.22
C CYS A 35 6.03 -8.26 5.28
N GLN A 36 5.97 -6.98 4.89
CA GLN A 36 6.92 -6.29 4.01
C GLN A 36 7.05 -6.88 2.59
N ALA A 37 6.18 -7.82 2.20
CA ALA A 37 6.10 -8.28 0.82
C ALA A 37 5.68 -7.13 -0.12
N MET A 38 6.23 -7.11 -1.34
CA MET A 38 5.81 -6.17 -2.37
C MET A 38 4.33 -6.40 -2.72
N VAL A 39 3.57 -5.32 -2.76
CA VAL A 39 2.14 -5.30 -3.10
C VAL A 39 1.86 -4.27 -4.18
N SER A 40 0.93 -4.60 -5.06
CA SER A 40 0.43 -3.67 -6.07
C SER A 40 -0.74 -2.84 -5.50
N PRO A 41 -0.90 -1.56 -5.86
CA PRO A 41 -1.98 -0.70 -5.37
C PRO A 41 -3.40 -1.22 -5.65
N HIS A 42 -3.56 -2.10 -6.64
CA HIS A 42 -4.86 -2.69 -7.00
C HIS A 42 -5.15 -4.01 -6.27
N TRP A 43 -4.25 -4.51 -5.43
CA TRP A 43 -4.47 -5.74 -4.67
C TRP A 43 -5.46 -5.52 -3.52
N GLN A 44 -6.40 -6.43 -3.37
CA GLN A 44 -7.36 -6.41 -2.26
C GLN A 44 -6.75 -6.98 -0.97
N PHE A 45 -5.92 -8.02 -1.11
CA PHE A 45 -5.24 -8.73 -0.03
C PHE A 45 -3.78 -8.97 -0.40
N CYS A 46 -2.90 -9.06 0.60
CA CYS A 46 -1.53 -9.46 0.40
C CYS A 46 -1.46 -10.95 0.05
N ALA A 47 -0.89 -11.29 -1.10
CA ALA A 47 -0.71 -12.69 -1.50
C ALA A 47 0.26 -13.47 -0.59
N ALA A 48 1.11 -12.78 0.19
CA ALA A 48 2.09 -13.41 1.07
C ALA A 48 1.54 -13.72 2.47
N CYS A 49 0.79 -12.80 3.08
CA CYS A 49 0.31 -12.95 4.46
C CYS A 49 -1.21 -12.89 4.62
N GLY A 50 -1.97 -12.59 3.56
CA GLY A 50 -3.43 -12.51 3.60
C GLY A 50 -4.00 -11.21 4.16
N THR A 51 -3.19 -10.27 4.67
CA THR A 51 -3.69 -8.99 5.20
C THR A 51 -4.43 -8.18 4.14
N ARG A 52 -5.60 -7.65 4.46
CA ARG A 52 -6.40 -6.76 3.63
C ARG A 52 -5.67 -5.45 3.38
N LEU A 53 -5.47 -5.15 2.10
CA LEU A 53 -4.83 -3.94 1.61
C LEU A 53 -5.85 -2.90 1.13
N ALA A 54 -7.01 -3.35 0.66
CA ALA A 54 -8.06 -2.47 0.18
C ALA A 54 -8.70 -1.65 1.30
N THR A 55 -8.89 -0.36 1.03
CA THR A 55 -9.59 0.60 1.90
C THR A 55 -10.99 0.94 1.40
N GLN A 56 -11.32 0.55 0.16
CA GLN A 56 -12.58 0.85 -0.52
C GLN A 56 -13.19 -0.44 -1.08
N CYS A 57 -14.52 -0.49 -1.10
CA CYS A 57 -15.27 -1.63 -1.59
C CYS A 57 -15.12 -1.75 -3.12
N PRO A 58 -14.74 -2.92 -3.66
CA PRO A 58 -14.57 -3.08 -5.10
C PRO A 58 -15.90 -3.05 -5.88
N GLY A 59 -17.03 -3.23 -5.21
CA GLY A 59 -18.36 -3.19 -5.84
C GLY A 59 -18.93 -1.76 -5.96
N CYS A 60 -18.74 -0.92 -4.95
CA CYS A 60 -19.41 0.40 -4.90
C CYS A 60 -18.47 1.59 -4.62
N GLY A 61 -17.18 1.37 -4.37
CA GLY A 61 -16.21 2.42 -4.08
C GLY A 61 -16.29 3.05 -2.69
N ASN A 62 -17.35 2.78 -1.91
CA ASN A 62 -17.45 3.29 -0.55
C ASN A 62 -16.36 2.70 0.36
N PRO A 63 -15.92 3.41 1.42
CA PRO A 63 -14.96 2.90 2.39
C PRO A 63 -15.35 1.53 2.93
N LEU A 64 -14.38 0.63 3.04
CA LEU A 64 -14.62 -0.68 3.64
C LEU A 64 -14.83 -0.53 5.16
N PRO A 65 -15.82 -1.25 5.73
CA PRO A 65 -16.00 -1.31 7.17
C PRO A 65 -14.76 -1.85 7.92
N PRO A 66 -14.68 -1.64 9.25
CA PRO A 66 -13.65 -2.23 10.11
C PRO A 66 -13.53 -3.75 9.95
N LEU A 67 -12.38 -4.30 10.37
CA LEU A 67 -12.13 -5.74 10.35
C LEU A 67 -13.24 -6.52 11.07
N GLY A 68 -13.61 -7.69 10.55
CA GLY A 68 -14.66 -8.56 11.08
C GLY A 68 -16.04 -8.43 10.40
N SER A 69 -16.22 -7.44 9.53
CA SER A 69 -17.41 -7.31 8.68
C SER A 69 -17.39 -8.28 7.50
N ARG A 70 -18.46 -9.08 7.34
CA ARG A 70 -18.61 -10.04 6.24
C ARG A 70 -19.23 -9.45 4.97
N TYR A 71 -19.85 -8.27 5.06
CA TYR A 71 -20.55 -7.64 3.95
C TYR A 71 -20.36 -6.13 3.95
N CYS A 72 -20.36 -5.51 2.76
CA CYS A 72 -20.36 -4.07 2.61
C CYS A 72 -21.73 -3.49 2.99
N PRO A 73 -21.82 -2.53 3.93
CA PRO A 73 -23.09 -1.95 4.35
C PRO A 73 -23.76 -1.07 3.30
N HIS A 74 -23.03 -0.68 2.24
CA HIS A 74 -23.53 0.19 1.18
C HIS A 74 -24.11 -0.57 -0.02
N CYS A 75 -23.54 -1.73 -0.37
CA CYS A 75 -23.93 -2.46 -1.58
C CYS A 75 -24.21 -3.95 -1.37
N GLY A 76 -23.98 -4.47 -0.16
CA GLY A 76 -24.19 -5.88 0.15
C GLY A 76 -23.14 -6.84 -0.40
N LEU A 77 -22.10 -6.35 -1.08
CA LEU A 77 -20.99 -7.20 -1.55
C LEU A 77 -20.36 -7.94 -0.37
N GLU A 78 -20.19 -9.24 -0.50
CA GLU A 78 -19.46 -10.05 0.48
C GLU A 78 -17.98 -9.64 0.53
N ILE A 79 -17.50 -9.39 1.73
CA ILE A 79 -16.11 -9.05 2.01
C ILE A 79 -15.49 -10.29 2.64
N PRO A 80 -14.38 -10.83 2.11
CA PRO A 80 -13.69 -11.93 2.74
C PRO A 80 -13.36 -11.55 4.18
N ALA A 81 -13.89 -12.33 5.13
CA ALA A 81 -13.56 -12.14 6.52
C ALA A 81 -12.07 -12.42 6.68
N GLU A 82 -11.36 -11.56 7.42
CA GLU A 82 -10.05 -11.92 7.92
C GLU A 82 -10.27 -12.99 9.00
N GLU A 83 -10.45 -14.24 8.57
CA GLU A 83 -10.34 -15.39 9.45
C GLU A 83 -8.88 -15.41 9.89
N GLY A 84 -8.61 -14.80 11.04
CA GLY A 84 -7.27 -14.60 11.58
C GLY A 84 -6.42 -15.84 11.41
N GLN A 85 -5.53 -15.83 10.43
CA GLN A 85 -4.55 -16.89 10.28
C GLN A 85 -3.38 -16.54 11.20
N PRO A 86 -2.96 -17.46 12.09
CA PRO A 86 -1.93 -17.21 13.07
C PRO A 86 -0.62 -16.81 12.40
N SER A 87 0.09 -15.86 13.01
CA SER A 87 1.46 -15.51 12.67
C SER A 87 2.31 -16.77 12.41
N PRO A 88 2.83 -16.98 11.20
CA PRO A 88 3.89 -17.97 11.00
C PRO A 88 5.22 -17.33 11.41
N HIS A 89 5.39 -17.03 12.69
CA HIS A 89 6.73 -16.92 13.27
C HIS A 89 7.15 -18.33 13.71
N LYS A 90 7.65 -19.11 12.77
CA LYS A 90 8.48 -20.29 13.06
C LYS A 90 9.79 -20.15 12.29
N GLY A 91 10.88 -20.11 13.04
CA GLY A 91 12.28 -20.01 12.61
C GLY A 91 12.93 -18.83 13.36
N GLU A 92 13.84 -19.01 14.31
CA GLU A 92 14.62 -20.15 14.80
C GLU A 92 14.89 -19.98 16.31
#